data_AF-A0AAW6YN27-F1
#
_entry.id   AF-A0AAW6YN27-F1
#
_cell.length_a   1.000
_cell.length_b   1.000
_cell.length_c   1.000
_cell.angle_alpha   90.00
_cell.angle_beta   90.00
_cell.angle_gamma   90.00
#
_symmetry.space_group_name_H-M   'P 1'
#
loop_
_entity.id
_entity.type
_entity.pdbx_description
1 polymer ?
#
loop_
_entity_poly.entity_id
_entity_poly.type
_entity_poly.pdbx_seq_one_letter_code
_entity_poly.pdbx_strand_id
1 'polypeptide(L)'
;GALEVSQDGSIANWIIPDKFAPGMGGAMDLLVGVKRVIAAIQYTTVDGKSKMLKECTLPLSAKGVLDLVITELAVFGFQDGKFLLKELAHGVSL
;
A
#
# COMPACT_ATOMS: atom_id res chain seq x y z
N GLY A 1 -3.38 3.14 6.32
CA GLY A 1 -3.43 1.68 6.12
C GLY A 1 -3.89 1.36 4.70
N ALA A 2 -3.62 0.14 4.24
CA ALA A 2 -3.99 -0.36 2.91
C ALA A 2 -4.39 -1.84 2.98
N LEU A 3 -5.25 -2.26 2.04
CA LEU A 3 -5.53 -3.66 1.75
C LEU A 3 -4.53 -4.20 0.74
N GLU A 4 -4.22 -3.41 -0.28
CA GLU A 4 -3.19 -3.69 -1.29
C GLU A 4 -2.43 -2.41 -1.65
N VAL A 5 -1.17 -2.60 -2.07
CA VAL A 5 -0.32 -1.57 -2.66
C VAL A 5 0.34 -2.14 -3.91
N SER A 6 0.37 -1.38 -5.00
CA SER A 6 1.05 -1.77 -6.25
C SER A 6 2.41 -1.11 -6.39
N GLN A 7 3.27 -1.70 -7.23
CA GLN A 7 4.65 -1.23 -7.49
C GLN A 7 4.74 0.17 -8.14
N ASP A 8 3.63 0.70 -8.65
CA ASP A 8 3.54 2.07 -9.17
C ASP A 8 3.13 3.10 -8.09
N GLY A 9 2.95 2.66 -6.84
CA GLY A 9 2.55 3.53 -5.73
C GLY A 9 1.04 3.71 -5.58
N SER A 10 0.23 2.91 -6.26
CA SER A 10 -1.23 2.93 -6.06
C SER A 10 -1.64 2.18 -4.79
N ILE A 11 -2.79 2.57 -4.25
CA ILE A 11 -3.31 2.05 -2.98
C ILE A 11 -4.79 1.67 -3.13
N ALA A 12 -5.16 0.50 -2.61
CA ALA A 12 -6.55 0.08 -2.44
C ALA A 12 -6.83 -0.14 -0.95
N ASN A 13 -7.82 0.55 -0.38
CA ASN A 13 -8.09 0.46 1.06
C ASN A 13 -9.54 0.64 1.52
N TRP A 14 -10.51 0.74 0.60
CA TRP A 14 -11.89 1.10 0.96
C TRP A 14 -12.93 -0.01 0.73
N ILE A 15 -12.62 -1.03 -0.07
CA ILE A 15 -13.55 -2.11 -0.40
C ILE A 15 -12.86 -3.44 -0.68
N ILE A 16 -13.51 -4.52 -0.27
CA ILE A 16 -13.32 -5.88 -0.77
C ILE A 16 -14.68 -6.29 -1.37
N PRO A 17 -14.78 -6.43 -2.70
CA PRO A 17 -16.04 -6.82 -3.36
C PRO A 17 -16.67 -8.04 -2.68
N ASP A 18 -17.99 -7.99 -2.51
CA ASP A 18 -18.81 -9.05 -1.92
C ASP A 18 -18.49 -9.45 -0.46
N LYS A 19 -17.57 -8.74 0.20
CA LYS A 19 -17.13 -9.08 1.57
C LYS A 19 -17.16 -7.90 2.54
N PHE A 20 -16.69 -6.73 2.12
CA PHE A 20 -16.52 -5.60 3.03
C PHE A 20 -16.53 -4.26 2.28
N ALA A 21 -17.47 -3.37 2.59
CA ALA A 21 -17.62 -2.08 1.92
C ALA A 21 -18.09 -0.98 2.90
N PRO A 22 -17.21 -0.45 3.76
CA PRO A 22 -17.53 0.66 4.67
C PRO A 22 -17.66 2.02 3.96
N GLY A 23 -17.29 2.09 2.68
CA GLY A 23 -17.19 3.33 1.92
C GLY A 23 -15.79 3.98 2.02
N MET A 24 -15.48 4.89 1.11
CA MET A 24 -14.16 5.53 1.04
C MET A 24 -13.93 6.61 2.12
N GLY A 25 -15.00 7.19 2.69
CA GLY A 25 -14.89 8.33 3.60
C GLY A 25 -14.01 9.45 3.00
N GLY A 26 -13.23 10.12 3.84
CA GLY A 26 -12.24 11.11 3.39
C GLY A 26 -10.90 10.52 2.93
N ALA A 27 -10.79 9.21 2.72
CA ALA A 27 -9.50 8.59 2.38
C ALA A 27 -8.97 9.10 1.03
N MET A 28 -9.85 9.23 0.02
CA MET A 28 -9.44 9.70 -1.30
C MET A 28 -8.97 11.16 -1.27
N ASP A 29 -9.68 12.05 -0.57
CA ASP A 29 -9.28 13.45 -0.40
C ASP A 29 -7.92 13.57 0.29
N LEU A 30 -7.68 12.78 1.34
CA LEU A 30 -6.39 12.74 2.02
C LEU A 30 -5.27 12.24 1.09
N LEU A 31 -5.51 11.16 0.35
CA LEU A 31 -4.52 10.54 -0.53
C LEU A 31 -4.08 11.47 -1.68
N VAL A 32 -4.97 12.32 -2.17
CA VAL A 32 -4.68 13.21 -3.32
C VAL A 32 -4.30 14.63 -2.88
N GLY A 33 -4.76 15.08 -1.70
CA GLY A 33 -4.62 16.47 -1.25
C GLY A 33 -3.37 16.77 -0.41
N VAL A 34 -2.65 15.75 0.08
CA VAL A 34 -1.48 15.95 0.96
C VAL A 34 -0.17 15.92 0.19
N LYS A 35 0.86 16.60 0.75
CA LYS A 35 2.19 16.67 0.13
C LYS A 35 2.96 15.35 0.17
N ARG A 36 2.64 14.48 1.12
CA ARG A 36 3.34 13.22 1.32
C ARG A 36 2.40 12.16 1.88
N VAL A 37 2.31 11.02 1.21
CA VAL A 37 1.45 9.90 1.56
C VAL A 37 2.31 8.71 1.97
N ILE A 38 2.09 8.24 3.21
CA ILE A 38 2.79 7.09 3.77
C ILE A 38 1.77 6.03 4.18
N ALA A 39 1.92 4.82 3.65
CA ALA A 39 1.13 3.67 4.08
C ALA A 39 1.90 2.87 5.14
N ALA A 40 1.38 2.85 6.37
CA ALA A 40 1.80 1.89 7.39
C ALA A 40 0.87 0.67 7.32
N ILE A 41 1.42 -0.52 7.02
CA ILE A 41 0.68 -1.77 6.84
C ILE A 41 1.47 -2.98 7.34
N GLN A 42 0.79 -4.09 7.60
CA GLN A 42 1.47 -5.40 7.62
C GLN A 42 1.84 -5.82 6.20
N TYR A 43 2.98 -6.48 6.01
CA TYR A 43 3.45 -6.91 4.69
C TYR A 43 2.51 -7.94 4.06
N THR A 44 2.00 -8.86 4.88
CA THR A 44 1.07 -9.91 4.45
C THR A 44 -0.35 -9.71 4.98
N THR A 45 -1.28 -10.41 4.35
CA THR A 45 -2.62 -10.68 4.88
C THR A 45 -2.55 -11.73 5.99
N VAL A 46 -3.68 -11.92 6.68
CA VAL A 46 -3.81 -12.97 7.73
C VAL A 46 -3.58 -14.39 7.20
N ASP A 47 -3.84 -14.64 5.92
CA ASP A 47 -3.57 -15.90 5.22
C ASP A 47 -2.17 -15.95 4.58
N GLY A 48 -1.29 -15.00 4.90
CA GLY A 48 0.12 -15.01 4.49
C GLY A 48 0.40 -14.54 3.06
N LYS A 49 -0.61 -14.00 2.34
CA LYS A 49 -0.41 -13.46 0.99
C LYS A 49 0.17 -12.06 1.05
N SER A 50 1.04 -11.73 0.10
CA SER A 50 1.62 -10.38 -0.03
C SER A 50 0.52 -9.35 -0.28
N LYS A 51 0.57 -8.21 0.42
CA LYS A 51 -0.20 -7.01 0.08
C LYS A 51 0.53 -6.09 -0.90
N MET A 52 1.82 -6.36 -1.12
CA MET A 52 2.68 -5.66 -2.07
C MET A 52 2.62 -6.41 -3.41
N LEU A 53 1.95 -5.81 -4.40
CA LEU A 53 1.61 -6.45 -5.67
C LEU A 53 2.23 -5.69 -6.85
N LYS A 54 2.25 -6.32 -8.03
CA LYS A 54 2.56 -5.61 -9.28
C LYS A 54 1.45 -4.62 -9.63
N GLU A 55 0.20 -5.07 -9.54
CA GLU A 55 -1.00 -4.25 -9.73
C GLU A 55 -2.01 -4.64 -8.65
N CYS A 56 -2.75 -3.66 -8.12
CA CYS A 56 -3.85 -3.94 -7.21
C CYS A 56 -4.97 -4.67 -7.96
N THR A 57 -5.56 -5.64 -7.29
CA THR A 57 -6.73 -6.38 -7.77
C THR A 57 -8.02 -5.82 -7.19
N LEU A 58 -7.93 -5.18 -6.03
CA LEU A 58 -9.03 -4.47 -5.40
C LEU A 58 -9.22 -3.09 -6.04
N PRO A 59 -10.46 -2.54 -6.02
CA PRO A 59 -10.73 -1.18 -6.48
C PRO A 59 -9.82 -0.16 -5.78
N LEU A 60 -9.12 0.63 -6.60
CA LEU A 60 -8.18 1.63 -6.12
C LEU A 60 -8.89 2.71 -5.30
N SER A 61 -8.20 3.19 -4.26
CA SER A 61 -8.50 4.44 -3.58
C SER A 61 -7.83 5.61 -4.30
N ALA A 62 -6.57 5.44 -4.69
CA ALA A 62 -5.82 6.43 -5.48
C ALA A 62 -4.68 5.76 -6.25
N LYS A 63 -4.31 6.35 -7.40
CA LYS A 63 -3.30 5.81 -8.31
C LYS A 63 -1.97 6.55 -8.15
N GLY A 64 -0.88 5.82 -7.92
CA GLY A 64 0.49 6.35 -7.90
C GLY A 64 0.76 7.48 -6.89
N VAL A 65 0.07 7.47 -5.75
CA VAL A 65 0.13 8.56 -4.76
C VAL A 65 1.10 8.29 -3.61
N LEU A 66 1.51 7.04 -3.39
CA LEU A 66 2.34 6.69 -2.24
C LEU A 66 3.79 7.14 -2.43
N ASP A 67 4.33 7.82 -1.41
CA ASP A 67 5.76 8.11 -1.32
C ASP A 67 6.53 6.99 -0.64
N LEU A 68 5.93 6.39 0.39
CA LEU A 68 6.51 5.29 1.16
C LEU A 68 5.46 4.27 1.58
N VAL A 69 5.89 3.01 1.65
CA VAL A 69 5.21 1.95 2.39
C VAL A 69 6.12 1.50 3.51
N ILE A 70 5.60 1.46 4.72
CA ILE A 70 6.30 0.98 5.90
C ILE A 70 5.59 -0.27 6.39
N THR A 71 6.34 -1.35 6.52
CA THR A 71 5.87 -2.62 7.10
C THR A 71 6.70 -3.02 8.30
N GLU A 72 6.28 -4.11 8.95
CA GLU A 72 7.07 -4.78 9.99
C GLU A 72 8.37 -5.40 9.47
N LEU A 73 8.52 -5.55 8.14
CA LEU A 73 9.69 -6.16 7.51
C LEU A 73 10.64 -5.13 6.88
N ALA A 74 10.11 -4.06 6.30
CA ALA A 74 10.89 -3.16 5.47
C ALA A 74 10.20 -1.81 5.20
N VAL A 75 11.00 -0.84 4.75
CA VAL A 75 10.54 0.42 4.19
C VAL A 75 10.77 0.40 2.69
N PHE A 76 9.72 0.69 1.92
CA PHE A 76 9.75 0.78 0.48
C PHE A 76 9.43 2.21 0.01
N GLY A 77 10.13 2.67 -1.01
CA GLY A 77 9.63 3.74 -1.89
C GLY A 77 9.34 3.20 -3.28
N PHE A 78 9.24 4.12 -4.23
CA PHE A 78 8.86 3.81 -5.62
C PHE A 78 9.82 4.49 -6.59
N GLN A 79 10.27 3.77 -7.60
CA GLN A 79 11.12 4.30 -8.67
C GLN A 79 10.86 3.51 -9.96
N ASP A 80 10.65 4.20 -11.07
CA ASP A 80 10.47 3.62 -12.41
C ASP A 80 9.42 2.49 -12.47
N GLY A 81 8.30 2.67 -11.76
CA GLY A 81 7.22 1.67 -11.68
C GLY A 81 7.61 0.40 -10.94
N LYS A 82 8.56 0.49 -9.99
CA LYS A 82 9.02 -0.61 -9.14
C LYS A 82 9.06 -0.18 -7.69
N PHE A 83 8.94 -1.17 -6.80
CA PHE A 83 9.30 -0.99 -5.40
C PHE A 83 10.81 -0.81 -5.26
N LEU A 84 11.21 0.21 -4.52
CA LEU A 84 12.58 0.46 -4.11
C LEU A 84 12.70 0.14 -2.62
N LEU A 85 13.38 -0.95 -2.28
CA LEU A 85 13.69 -1.26 -0.88
C LEU A 85 14.65 -0.20 -0.33
N LYS A 86 14.24 0.50 0.73
CA LYS A 86 15.05 1.54 1.38
C LYS A 86 15.69 1.05 2.67
N GLU A 87 14.93 0.29 3.47
CA GLU A 87 15.37 -0.20 4.76
C GLU A 87 14.81 -1.60 5.02
N LEU A 88 15.56 -2.43 5.74
CA LEU A 88 15.11 -3.70 6.29
C LEU A 88 14.96 -3.55 7.81
N ALA A 89 13.91 -4.14 8.37
CA ALA A 89 13.77 -4.25 9.81
C ALA A 89 14.91 -5.10 10.41
N HIS A 90 15.21 -4.89 11.68
CA HIS A 90 16.26 -5.64 12.36
C HIS A 90 15.99 -7.14 12.32
N GLY A 91 17.00 -7.92 11.91
CA GLY A 91 16.91 -9.38 11.81
C GLY A 91 16.18 -9.90 10.54
N VAL A 92 15.75 -9.02 9.64
CA VAL A 92 15.18 -9.39 8.34
C VAL A 92 16.28 -9.41 7.27
N SER A 93 16.31 -10.47 6.45
CA SER A 93 17.24 -10.62 5.33
C SER A 93 16.62 -10.16 4.00
N LEU A 94 17.48 -9.83 3.03
CA LEU A 94 17.10 -9.56 1.64
C LEU A 94 16.67 -10.84 0.91
#